data_AF-A0A1H9MW11-F1
#
_entry.id   AF-A0A1H9MW11-F1
#
_cell.length_a   1.000
_cell.length_b   1.000
_cell.length_c   1.000
_cell.angle_alpha   90.00
_cell.angle_beta   90.00
_cell.angle_gamma   90.00
#
_symmetry.space_group_name_H-M   'P 1'
#
loop_
_entity.id
_entity.type
_entity.pdbx_description
1 polymer ?
#
loop_
_entity_poly.entity_id
_entity_poly.type
_entity_poly.pdbx_seq_one_letter_code
_entity_poly.pdbx_strand_id
1 'polypeptide(L)'
;MSVQTGFHFDSDDTARRLRRYVDDVLDAAGLSGYGYLDHVDGSWNAYVAVDGRAPGFPGHDVALLWAQDDGWSVAAENPADGSLVVIDRLAGPRQSPAAVARWVRSVLRRQPPQTGAQRRLVS
;
A
#
# COMPACT_ATOMS: atom_id res chain seq x y z
N MET A 1 -34.53 14.92 -26.59
CA MET A 1 -34.83 14.39 -25.24
C MET A 1 -33.62 13.61 -24.79
N SER A 2 -32.83 14.15 -23.85
CA SER A 2 -31.66 13.45 -23.30
C SER A 2 -32.06 12.84 -21.97
N VAL A 3 -32.01 11.51 -21.87
CA VAL A 3 -32.05 10.80 -20.59
C VAL A 3 -30.63 10.71 -20.08
N GLN A 4 -30.25 11.62 -19.18
CA GLN A 4 -28.99 11.48 -18.44
C GLN A 4 -29.27 10.57 -17.24
N THR A 5 -29.10 9.27 -17.43
CA THR A 5 -29.16 8.27 -16.36
C THR A 5 -27.86 8.39 -15.56
N GLY A 6 -27.79 9.37 -14.66
CA GLY A 6 -26.71 9.48 -13.70
C GLY A 6 -26.88 8.38 -12.64
N PHE A 7 -26.16 7.26 -12.79
CA PHE A 7 -25.91 6.37 -11.67
C PHE A 7 -25.03 7.12 -10.68
N HIS A 8 -25.64 7.80 -9.70
CA HIS A 8 -24.93 8.27 -8.52
C HIS A 8 -24.57 7.00 -7.74
N PHE A 9 -23.37 6.46 -7.97
CA PHE A 9 -22.82 5.50 -7.03
C PHE A 9 -22.83 6.18 -5.67
N ASP A 10 -23.50 5.57 -4.69
CA ASP A 10 -23.44 6.06 -3.31
C ASP A 10 -21.98 5.91 -2.87
N SER A 11 -21.27 7.05 -2.84
CA SER A 11 -19.85 7.10 -2.51
C SER A 11 -19.57 6.42 -1.17
N ASP A 12 -20.54 6.44 -0.25
CA ASP A 12 -20.49 5.77 1.04
C ASP A 12 -20.53 4.23 0.92
N ASP A 13 -21.40 3.65 0.07
CA ASP A 13 -21.38 2.20 -0.18
C ASP A 13 -20.06 1.76 -0.83
N THR A 14 -19.54 2.59 -1.76
CA THR A 14 -18.24 2.35 -2.39
C THR A 14 -17.11 2.37 -1.37
N ALA A 15 -17.07 3.41 -0.53
CA ALA A 15 -16.09 3.55 0.55
C ALA A 15 -16.14 2.36 1.51
N ARG A 16 -17.34 1.92 1.92
CA ARG A 16 -17.52 0.75 2.81
C ARG A 16 -17.02 -0.54 2.17
N ARG A 17 -17.32 -0.79 0.89
CA ARG A 17 -16.84 -1.98 0.18
C ARG A 17 -15.32 -1.98 0.02
N LEU A 18 -14.75 -0.84 -0.31
CA LEU A 18 -13.30 -0.68 -0.44
C LEU A 18 -12.60 -0.83 0.91
N ARG A 19 -13.18 -0.26 1.96
CA ARG A 19 -12.67 -0.44 3.31
C ARG A 19 -12.64 -1.92 3.69
N ARG A 20 -13.75 -2.63 3.46
CA ARG A 20 -13.81 -4.08 3.70
C ARG A 20 -12.75 -4.84 2.90
N TYR A 21 -12.53 -4.48 1.64
CA TYR A 21 -11.49 -5.10 0.82
C TYR A 21 -10.07 -4.87 1.40
N VAL A 22 -9.77 -3.67 1.87
CA VAL A 22 -8.49 -3.36 2.54
C VAL A 22 -8.37 -4.17 3.84
N ASP A 23 -9.42 -4.22 4.66
CA ASP A 23 -9.44 -4.98 5.91
C ASP A 23 -9.23 -6.49 5.64
N ASP A 24 -9.89 -7.07 4.63
CA ASP A 24 -9.70 -8.47 4.20
C ASP A 24 -8.25 -8.75 3.79
N VAL A 25 -7.56 -7.79 3.15
CA VAL A 25 -6.13 -7.89 2.78
C VAL A 25 -5.26 -7.90 4.02
N LEU A 26 -5.52 -7.00 4.98
CA LEU A 26 -4.75 -6.90 6.23
C LEU A 26 -4.91 -8.16 7.07
N ASP A 27 -6.13 -8.65 7.23
CA ASP A 27 -6.44 -9.89 7.92
C ASP A 27 -5.75 -11.08 7.25
N ALA A 28 -5.86 -11.20 5.92
CA ALA A 28 -5.21 -12.27 5.18
C ALA A 28 -3.68 -12.20 5.27
N ALA A 29 -3.09 -11.01 5.35
CA ALA A 29 -1.67 -10.79 5.55
C ALA A 29 -1.25 -11.04 7.01
N GLY A 30 -2.19 -11.04 7.94
CA GLY A 30 -1.93 -11.05 9.38
C GLY A 30 -1.25 -9.75 9.80
N LEU A 31 -1.70 -8.62 9.28
CA LEU A 31 -1.24 -7.30 9.69
C LEU A 31 -2.29 -6.69 10.59
N SER A 32 -1.85 -6.05 11.68
CA SER A 32 -2.68 -5.18 12.49
C SER A 32 -2.32 -3.76 12.09
N GLY A 33 -3.32 -2.95 11.74
CA GLY A 33 -3.11 -1.55 11.39
C GLY A 33 -4.42 -0.85 11.08
N TYR A 34 -4.43 0.48 11.23
CA TYR A 34 -5.52 1.31 10.74
C TYR A 34 -5.18 1.76 9.33
N GLY A 35 -5.93 1.27 8.34
CA GLY A 35 -5.90 1.85 7.02
C GLY A 35 -6.57 3.23 7.01
N TYR A 36 -6.02 4.16 6.26
CA TYR A 36 -6.73 5.36 5.81
C TYR A 36 -7.19 5.14 4.37
N LEU A 37 -8.40 5.57 4.04
CA LEU A 37 -8.97 5.49 2.69
C LEU A 37 -9.36 6.90 2.26
N ASP A 38 -8.90 7.33 1.09
CA ASP A 38 -9.28 8.61 0.50
C ASP A 38 -9.74 8.44 -0.96
N HIS A 39 -10.38 9.50 -1.45
CA HIS A 39 -10.83 9.62 -2.83
C HIS A 39 -10.27 10.92 -3.40
N VAL A 40 -9.29 10.79 -4.30
CA VAL A 40 -8.55 11.92 -4.88
C VAL A 40 -8.59 11.77 -6.40
N ASP A 41 -8.96 12.84 -7.10
CA ASP A 41 -8.99 12.90 -8.56
C ASP A 41 -9.76 11.74 -9.25
N GLY A 42 -10.83 11.25 -8.61
CA GLY A 42 -11.66 10.16 -9.14
C GLY A 42 -11.13 8.75 -8.88
N SER A 43 -10.04 8.62 -8.11
CA SER A 43 -9.44 7.34 -7.75
C SER A 43 -9.41 7.17 -6.23
N TRP A 44 -9.68 5.96 -5.77
CA TRP A 44 -9.62 5.61 -4.36
C TRP A 44 -8.22 5.12 -4.00
N ASN A 45 -7.66 5.61 -2.90
CA ASN A 45 -6.37 5.17 -2.40
C ASN A 45 -6.48 4.71 -0.95
N ALA A 46 -5.63 3.76 -0.58
CA ALA A 46 -5.46 3.36 0.80
C ALA A 46 -4.00 3.48 1.24
N TYR A 47 -3.81 3.90 2.48
CA TYR A 47 -2.53 3.91 3.17
C TYR A 47 -2.66 3.07 4.44
N VAL A 48 -1.75 2.14 4.67
CA VAL A 48 -1.72 1.33 5.89
C VAL A 48 -0.30 1.26 6.44
N ALA A 49 -0.09 1.72 7.68
CA ALA A 49 1.16 1.49 8.39
C ALA A 49 1.30 0.01 8.77
N VAL A 50 2.47 -0.57 8.52
CA VAL A 50 2.78 -1.98 8.82
C VAL A 50 3.52 -2.06 10.15
N ASP A 51 2.80 -2.34 11.23
CA ASP A 51 3.37 -2.38 12.57
C ASP A 51 4.21 -3.65 12.81
N GLY A 52 5.50 -3.48 13.14
CA GLY A 52 6.34 -4.49 13.79
C GLY A 52 6.55 -5.81 13.03
N ARG A 53 6.13 -5.91 11.76
CA ARG A 53 6.15 -7.15 10.96
C ARG A 53 6.96 -7.06 9.67
N ALA A 54 8.04 -6.27 9.67
CA ALA A 54 8.95 -6.11 8.52
C ALA A 54 10.38 -6.58 8.85
N PRO A 55 10.64 -7.88 9.05
CA PRO A 55 11.97 -8.39 9.43
C PRO A 55 13.06 -8.10 8.38
N GLY A 56 12.67 -7.88 7.13
CA GLY A 56 13.56 -7.43 6.07
C GLY A 56 13.96 -5.95 6.16
N PHE A 57 13.28 -5.14 6.98
CA PHE A 57 13.46 -3.69 7.04
C PHE A 57 13.65 -3.22 8.50
N PRO A 58 14.70 -3.69 9.20
CA PRO A 58 14.94 -3.29 10.59
C PRO A 58 15.21 -1.78 10.68
N GLY A 59 14.47 -1.08 11.54
CA GLY A 59 14.64 0.36 11.77
C GLY A 59 13.98 1.27 10.72
N HIS A 60 13.15 0.72 9.83
CA HIS A 60 12.36 1.49 8.87
C HIS A 60 10.88 1.27 9.10
N ASP A 61 10.11 2.35 9.08
CA ASP A 61 8.66 2.27 9.05
C ASP A 61 8.21 1.87 7.65
N VAL A 62 7.35 0.84 7.57
CA VAL A 62 6.87 0.30 6.30
C VAL A 62 5.40 0.62 6.14
N ALA A 63 5.01 1.05 4.95
CA ALA A 63 3.64 1.32 4.57
C ALA A 63 3.21 0.43 3.41
N LEU A 64 1.95 0.01 3.45
CA LEU A 64 1.26 -0.61 2.35
C LEU A 64 0.34 0.44 1.71
N LEU A 65 0.54 0.68 0.42
CA LEU A 65 -0.21 1.64 -0.38
C LEU A 65 -1.07 0.89 -1.39
N TRP A 66 -2.30 1.34 -1.59
CA TRP A 66 -3.16 0.88 -2.67
C TRP A 66 -3.66 2.07 -3.45
N ALA A 67 -3.60 1.99 -4.77
CA ALA A 67 -4.31 2.89 -5.66
C ALA A 67 -5.25 2.03 -6.52
N GLN A 68 -6.50 2.49 -6.68
CA GLN A 68 -7.53 1.73 -7.38
C GLN A 68 -7.07 1.26 -8.77
N ASP A 69 -6.37 2.13 -9.49
CA ASP A 69 -5.99 1.91 -10.89
C ASP A 69 -4.63 1.23 -11.03
N ASP A 70 -3.70 1.49 -10.11
CA ASP A 70 -2.32 0.98 -10.20
C ASP A 70 -2.09 -0.32 -9.41
N GLY A 71 -2.90 -0.61 -8.39
CA GLY A 71 -2.76 -1.77 -7.52
C GLY A 71 -2.00 -1.47 -6.23
N TRP A 72 -1.26 -2.44 -5.71
CA TRP A 72 -0.61 -2.37 -4.40
C TRP A 72 0.88 -2.04 -4.50
N SER A 73 1.40 -1.28 -3.53
CA SER A 73 2.83 -1.01 -3.35
C SER A 73 3.22 -1.18 -1.89
N VAL A 74 4.39 -1.76 -1.63
CA VAL A 74 5.04 -1.68 -0.32
C VAL A 74 6.09 -0.58 -0.40
N ALA A 75 6.07 0.35 0.54
CA ALA A 75 7.06 1.42 0.65
C ALA A 75 7.68 1.43 2.05
N ALA A 76 8.94 1.83 2.15
CA ALA A 76 9.58 2.12 3.43
C ALA A 76 9.85 3.61 3.53
N GLU A 77 9.71 4.15 4.74
CA GLU A 77 10.15 5.49 5.06
C GLU A 77 11.69 5.56 5.02
N ASN A 78 12.18 6.59 4.34
CA ASN A 78 13.57 6.99 4.38
C ASN A 78 13.82 7.73 5.71
N PRO A 79 14.64 7.21 6.62
CA PRO A 79 14.87 7.83 7.92
C PRO A 79 15.53 9.21 7.85
N ALA A 80 16.13 9.56 6.70
CA ALA A 80 16.81 10.84 6.52
C ALA A 80 15.85 12.02 6.28
N ASP A 81 14.73 11.79 5.60
CA ASP A 81 13.84 12.87 5.13
C ASP A 81 12.35 12.56 5.26
N GLY A 82 11.99 11.37 5.76
CA GLY A 82 10.61 10.92 5.93
C GLY A 82 9.88 10.57 4.62
N SER A 83 10.58 10.54 3.48
CA SER A 83 9.98 10.19 2.20
C SER A 83 9.69 8.69 2.09
N LEU A 84 8.59 8.33 1.44
CA LEU A 84 8.28 6.93 1.15
C LEU A 84 8.99 6.46 -0.12
N VAL A 85 9.81 5.44 0.00
CA VAL A 85 10.49 4.77 -1.12
C VAL A 85 9.78 3.46 -1.42
N VAL A 86 9.22 3.33 -2.62
CA VAL A 86 8.56 2.09 -3.06
C VAL A 86 9.60 0.98 -3.23
N ILE A 87 9.38 -0.11 -2.49
CA ILE A 87 10.23 -1.32 -2.48
C ILE A 87 9.80 -2.28 -3.58
N ASP A 88 8.49 -2.49 -3.71
CA ASP A 88 7.92 -3.41 -4.70
C ASP A 88 6.48 -3.02 -5.03
N ARG A 89 6.01 -3.44 -6.21
CA ARG A 89 4.66 -3.21 -6.71
C ARG A 89 4.00 -4.51 -7.15
N LEU A 90 2.74 -4.66 -6.80
CA LEU A 90 1.84 -5.66 -7.37
C LEU A 90 0.80 -4.95 -8.24
N ALA A 91 1.07 -4.97 -9.54
CA ALA A 91 0.24 -4.27 -10.51
C ALA A 91 -1.15 -4.91 -10.68
N GLY A 92 -2.08 -4.07 -11.10
CA GLY A 92 -3.42 -4.47 -11.52
C GLY A 92 -4.48 -4.21 -10.45
N PRO A 93 -5.68 -3.79 -10.86
CA PRO A 93 -6.73 -3.40 -9.95
C PRO A 93 -7.27 -4.63 -9.18
N ARG A 94 -7.58 -4.44 -7.89
CA ARG A 94 -8.33 -5.39 -7.03
C ARG A 94 -7.89 -6.85 -7.12
N GLN A 95 -6.60 -7.11 -6.93
CA GLN A 95 -6.08 -8.48 -6.70
C GLN A 95 -6.80 -9.16 -5.53
N SER A 96 -6.89 -10.49 -5.53
CA SER A 96 -7.55 -11.19 -4.41
C SER A 96 -6.79 -10.94 -3.09
N PRO A 97 -7.48 -10.82 -1.93
CA PRO A 97 -6.81 -10.58 -0.66
C PRO A 97 -5.70 -11.58 -0.34
N ALA A 98 -5.91 -12.86 -0.66
CA ALA A 98 -4.91 -13.91 -0.48
C ALA A 98 -3.67 -13.73 -1.37
N ALA A 99 -3.84 -13.25 -2.61
CA ALA A 99 -2.72 -12.99 -3.51
C ALA A 99 -1.88 -11.80 -3.02
N VAL A 100 -2.53 -10.72 -2.59
CA VAL A 100 -1.88 -9.55 -2.00
C VAL A 100 -1.15 -9.94 -0.73
N ALA A 101 -1.80 -10.68 0.18
CA ALA A 101 -1.20 -11.15 1.43
C ALA A 101 0.05 -12.01 1.21
N ARG A 102 0.01 -12.94 0.25
CA ARG A 102 1.17 -13.76 -0.10
C ARG A 102 2.32 -12.90 -0.62
N TRP A 103 2.03 -11.94 -1.48
CA TRP A 103 3.02 -11.01 -2.02
C TRP A 103 3.60 -10.12 -0.92
N VAL A 104 2.78 -9.46 -0.09
CA VAL A 104 3.22 -8.62 1.04
C VAL A 104 4.16 -9.39 1.96
N ARG A 105 3.78 -10.59 2.40
CA ARG A 105 4.64 -11.44 3.25
C ARG A 105 5.97 -11.78 2.60
N SER A 106 6.00 -11.94 1.27
CA SER A 106 7.23 -12.16 0.51
C SER A 106 8.08 -10.89 0.42
N VAL A 107 7.47 -9.71 0.27
CA VAL A 107 8.20 -8.43 0.30
C VAL A 107 8.81 -8.17 1.68
N LEU A 108 8.02 -8.27 2.75
CA LEU A 108 8.45 -7.94 4.12
C LEU A 108 9.58 -8.81 4.68
N ARG A 109 9.84 -9.97 4.06
CA ARG A 109 10.96 -10.87 4.39
C ARG A 109 12.21 -10.62 3.55
N ARG A 110 12.11 -9.88 2.44
CA ARG A 110 13.27 -9.51 1.62
C ARG A 110 14.02 -8.37 2.30
N GLN A 111 15.34 -8.47 2.32
CA GLN A 111 16.19 -7.34 2.71
C GLN A 111 16.04 -6.23 1.67
N PRO A 112 16.18 -4.95 2.06
CA PRO A 112 16.16 -3.87 1.10
C PRO A 112 17.38 -4.07 0.18
N PRO A 113 17.31 -3.66 -1.10
CA PRO A 113 18.53 -3.54 -1.87
C PRO A 113 19.49 -2.67 -1.06
N GLN A 114 20.68 -3.20 -0.75
CA GLN A 114 21.70 -2.42 -0.04
C GLN A 114 22.10 -1.29 -0.99
N THR A 115 21.55 -0.09 -0.77
CA THR A 115 21.98 1.10 -1.51
C THR A 115 23.45 1.29 -1.17
N GLY A 116 24.31 0.85 -2.09
CA GLY A 116 25.72 0.66 -1.83
C GLY A 116 26.36 1.92 -1.28
N ALA A 117 27.15 1.74 -0.22
CA ALA A 117 28.30 2.54 0.17
C ALA A 117 28.21 4.03 -0.19
N GLN A 118 27.89 4.82 0.82
CA GLN A 118 28.33 6.20 0.93
C GLN A 118 29.85 6.24 0.65
N ARG A 119 30.22 6.48 -0.62
CA ARG A 119 31.58 6.79 -1.02
C ARG A 119 31.91 8.08 -0.29
N ARG A 120 32.55 7.92 0.87
CA ARG A 120 33.33 8.94 1.54
C ARG A 120 34.39 9.37 0.52
N LEU A 121 34.07 10.35 -0.30
CA LEU A 121 35.09 11.15 -0.96
C LEU A 121 35.72 11.98 0.15
N VAL A 122 36.77 11.40 0.75
CA VAL A 122 37.78 12.20 1.40
C VAL A 122 38.54 12.92 0.29
N SER A 123 38.54 14.24 0.35
CA SER A 123 39.53 15.12 -0.28
C SER A 123 39.81 16.24 0.70
#